data_AF-A0A2M7TPM8-F1
#
_entry.id   AF-A0A2M7TPM8-F1
#
_cell.length_a   1.000
_cell.length_b   1.000
_cell.length_c   1.000
_cell.angle_alpha   90.00
_cell.angle_beta   90.00
_cell.angle_gamma   90.00
#
_symmetry.space_group_name_H-M   'P 1'
#
loop_
_entity.id
_entity.type
_entity.pdbx_description
1 polymer ?
#
loop_
_entity_poly.entity_id
_entity_poly.type
_entity_poly.pdbx_seq_one_letter_code
_entity_poly.pdbx_strand_id
1 'polypeptide(L)'
;MINVIRRNNKKGFTLIELLVVIAIIGILAAMILVALSRAREKARDSRRKADLHSITNALIMYEDDDNATAYPTTVEGLAALVPTYLGSEPSDPGDETYVYESTDGTTFTLSVNLEGGGSFICNPNGCQ
;
A
#
# COMPACT_ATOMS: atom_id res chain seq x y z
N MET A 1 69.23 -7.58 -36.63
CA MET A 1 67.78 -7.79 -36.44
C MET A 1 67.39 -7.00 -35.19
N ILE A 2 66.70 -5.87 -35.34
CA ILE A 2 66.34 -4.98 -34.22
C ILE A 2 64.86 -5.22 -33.90
N ASN A 3 64.55 -5.54 -32.64
CA ASN A 3 63.19 -5.79 -32.16
C ASN A 3 62.68 -4.55 -31.43
N VAL A 4 61.61 -3.91 -31.92
CA VAL A 4 61.02 -2.71 -31.33
C VAL A 4 59.86 -3.11 -30.41
N ILE A 5 60.07 -3.02 -29.10
CA ILE A 5 59.02 -3.27 -28.10
C ILE A 5 58.11 -2.04 -28.00
N ARG A 6 56.89 -2.11 -28.53
CA ARG A 6 55.84 -1.10 -28.33
C ARG A 6 55.42 -1.08 -26.85
N ARG A 7 55.70 0.01 -26.13
CA ARG A 7 55.08 0.25 -24.81
C ARG A 7 53.61 0.60 -24.99
N ASN A 8 52.74 -0.26 -24.49
CA ASN A 8 51.30 -0.02 -24.45
C ASN A 8 51.05 1.02 -23.34
N ASN A 9 50.67 2.25 -23.69
CA ASN A 9 50.28 3.29 -22.72
C ASN A 9 48.98 2.88 -22.02
N LYS A 10 49.09 2.20 -20.89
CA LYS A 10 47.95 1.96 -20.00
C LYS A 10 47.54 3.31 -19.39
N LYS A 11 46.42 3.87 -19.85
CA LYS A 11 45.80 5.04 -19.22
C LYS A 11 45.25 4.61 -17.85
N GLY A 12 45.73 5.22 -16.77
CA GLY A 12 45.17 5.06 -15.44
C GLY A 12 44.02 6.04 -15.21
N PHE A 13 43.06 5.67 -14.37
CA PHE A 13 42.03 6.59 -13.88
C PHE A 13 42.68 7.65 -12.98
N THR A 14 42.24 8.90 -13.10
CA THR A 14 42.61 9.96 -12.18
C THR A 14 41.71 9.92 -10.94
N LEU A 15 42.23 10.35 -9.78
CA LEU A 15 41.44 10.43 -8.55
C LEU A 15 40.24 11.37 -8.70
N ILE A 16 40.37 12.43 -9.50
CA ILE A 16 39.28 13.38 -9.75
C ILE A 16 38.16 12.75 -10.59
N GLU A 17 38.47 11.89 -11.56
CA GLU A 17 37.46 11.17 -12.33
C GLU A 17 36.64 10.24 -11.44
N LEU A 18 37.29 9.51 -10.53
CA LEU A 18 36.58 8.65 -9.59
C LEU A 18 35.72 9.46 -8.60
N LEU A 19 36.22 10.59 -8.13
CA LEU A 19 35.53 11.47 -7.19
C LEU A 19 34.24 12.04 -7.79
N VAL A 20 34.27 12.49 -9.04
CA VAL A 20 33.08 13.04 -9.71
C VAL A 20 32.02 11.95 -9.90
N VAL A 21 32.41 10.72 -10.20
CA VAL A 21 31.47 9.60 -10.39
C VAL A 21 30.71 9.28 -9.11
N ILE A 22 31.40 9.13 -7.98
CA ILE A 22 30.73 8.83 -6.70
C ILE A 22 29.84 10.00 -6.25
N ALA A 23 30.22 11.25 -6.56
CA ALA A 23 29.40 12.42 -6.27
C ALA A 23 28.07 12.37 -7.05
N ILE A 24 28.10 12.06 -8.35
CA ILE A 24 26.90 11.93 -9.17
C ILE A 24 26.03 10.75 -8.71
N ILE A 25 26.62 9.59 -8.40
CA ILE A 25 25.89 8.43 -7.87
C ILE A 25 25.20 8.81 -6.54
N GLY A 26 25.86 9.55 -5.67
CA GLY A 26 25.29 10.02 -4.41
C GLY A 26 24.04 10.89 -4.60
N ILE A 27 24.10 11.83 -5.56
CA ILE A 27 22.95 12.69 -5.89
C ILE A 27 21.78 11.86 -6.44
N LEU A 28 22.05 10.95 -7.37
CA LEU A 28 21.02 10.07 -7.95
C LEU A 28 20.39 9.16 -6.89
N ALA A 29 21.20 8.56 -6.01
CA ALA A 29 20.73 7.69 -4.94
C ALA A 29 19.83 8.43 -3.95
N ALA A 30 20.17 9.67 -3.57
CA ALA A 30 19.35 10.47 -2.65
C ALA A 30 17.95 10.75 -3.21
N MET A 31 17.83 11.08 -4.50
CA MET A 31 16.53 11.33 -5.14
C MET A 31 15.66 10.05 -5.20
N ILE A 32 16.27 8.89 -5.43
CA ILE A 32 15.57 7.60 -5.50
C ILE A 32 14.93 7.27 -4.14
N LEU A 33 15.63 7.53 -3.02
CA LEU A 33 15.09 7.25 -1.69
C LEU A 33 13.80 8.04 -1.39
N VAL A 34 13.77 9.32 -1.75
CA VAL A 34 12.56 10.15 -1.58
C VAL A 34 11.41 9.65 -2.46
N ALA A 35 11.70 9.31 -3.71
CA ALA A 35 10.70 8.77 -4.63
C ALA A 35 10.14 7.42 -4.14
N LEU A 36 11.00 6.57 -3.58
CA LEU A 36 10.62 5.25 -3.05
C LEU A 36 9.70 5.35 -1.83
N SER A 37 9.92 6.31 -0.93
CA SER A 37 9.02 6.53 0.22
C SER A 37 7.58 6.78 -0.25
N ARG A 38 7.41 7.76 -1.16
CA ARG A 38 6.11 8.11 -1.71
C ARG A 38 5.46 6.96 -2.48
N ALA A 39 6.27 6.17 -3.20
CA ALA A 39 5.76 4.99 -3.90
C ALA A 39 5.23 3.92 -2.93
N ARG A 40 5.90 3.73 -1.79
CA ARG A 40 5.45 2.79 -0.74
C ARG A 40 4.17 3.27 -0.06
N GLU A 41 4.08 4.55 0.28
CA GLU A 41 2.86 5.18 0.83
C GLU A 41 1.67 4.93 -0.12
N LYS A 42 1.82 5.26 -1.41
CA LYS A 42 0.78 5.04 -2.42
C LYS A 42 0.41 3.56 -2.59
N ALA A 43 1.37 2.66 -2.49
CA ALA A 43 1.12 1.22 -2.58
C ALA A 43 0.30 0.72 -1.37
N ARG A 44 0.61 1.20 -0.16
CA ARG A 44 -0.18 0.90 1.05
C ARG A 44 -1.59 1.47 0.95
N ASP A 45 -1.75 2.71 0.49
CA ASP A 45 -3.07 3.30 0.26
C ASP A 45 -3.88 2.53 -0.79
N SER A 46 -3.25 2.06 -1.86
CA SER A 46 -3.92 1.19 -2.84
C SER A 46 -4.36 -0.14 -2.22
N ARG A 47 -3.57 -0.69 -1.29
CA ARG A 47 -3.91 -1.92 -0.58
C ARG A 47 -5.10 -1.71 0.36
N ARG A 48 -5.08 -0.64 1.17
CA ARG A 48 -6.20 -0.21 2.02
C ARG A 48 -7.51 -0.13 1.26
N LYS A 49 -7.50 0.55 0.10
CA LYS A 49 -8.70 0.67 -0.75
C LYS A 49 -9.21 -0.70 -1.22
N ALA A 50 -8.32 -1.58 -1.63
CA ALA A 50 -8.68 -2.92 -2.06
C ALA A 50 -9.25 -3.76 -0.90
N ASP A 51 -8.67 -3.65 0.29
CA ASP A 51 -9.17 -4.33 1.49
C ASP A 51 -10.57 -3.81 1.88
N LEU A 52 -10.80 -2.49 1.87
CA LEU A 52 -12.12 -1.90 2.12
C LEU A 52 -13.17 -2.32 1.09
N HIS A 53 -12.80 -2.41 -0.19
CA HIS A 53 -13.70 -2.96 -1.22
C HIS A 53 -14.04 -4.43 -0.96
N SER A 54 -13.05 -5.24 -0.56
CA SER A 54 -13.28 -6.65 -0.22
C SER A 54 -14.23 -6.81 0.96
N ILE A 55 -14.04 -6.01 2.01
CA ILE A 55 -14.91 -6.02 3.20
C ILE A 55 -16.31 -5.53 2.84
N THR A 56 -16.42 -4.48 2.03
CA THR A 56 -17.71 -3.93 1.57
C THR A 56 -18.50 -4.96 0.77
N ASN A 57 -17.85 -5.68 -0.14
CA ASN A 57 -18.50 -6.77 -0.88
C ASN A 57 -18.94 -7.89 0.06
N ALA A 58 -18.12 -8.24 1.06
CA ALA A 58 -18.48 -9.23 2.08
C ALA A 58 -19.67 -8.79 2.93
N LEU A 59 -19.77 -7.50 3.28
CA LEU A 59 -20.92 -6.93 4.00
C LEU A 59 -22.20 -7.01 3.17
N ILE A 60 -22.13 -6.66 1.88
CA ILE A 60 -23.28 -6.76 0.96
C ILE A 60 -23.71 -8.22 0.81
N MET A 61 -22.76 -9.14 0.65
CA MET A 61 -23.07 -10.58 0.58
C MET A 61 -23.64 -11.12 1.89
N TYR A 62 -23.18 -10.60 3.04
CA TYR A 62 -23.72 -10.97 4.33
C TYR A 62 -25.19 -10.57 4.44
N GLU A 63 -25.56 -9.36 4.03
CA GLU A 63 -26.93 -8.87 4.10
C GLU A 63 -27.86 -9.51 3.05
N ASP A 64 -27.33 -9.93 1.90
CA ASP A 64 -28.08 -10.64 0.85
C ASP A 64 -28.34 -12.12 1.17
N ASP A 65 -27.67 -12.70 2.18
CA ASP A 65 -27.94 -14.08 2.61
C ASP A 65 -29.27 -14.19 3.38
N ASP A 66 -30.07 -15.21 3.08
CA ASP A 66 -31.45 -15.40 3.59
C ASP A 66 -31.55 -15.43 5.13
N ASN A 67 -30.43 -15.66 5.82
CA ASN A 67 -30.34 -15.70 7.27
C ASN A 67 -30.02 -14.36 7.93
N ALA A 68 -29.58 -13.36 7.15
CA ALA A 68 -29.27 -12.03 7.65
C ALA A 68 -30.44 -11.09 7.36
N THR A 69 -30.88 -10.36 8.39
CA THR A 69 -31.92 -9.33 8.24
C THR A 69 -31.34 -7.91 8.24
N ALA A 70 -30.02 -7.80 8.40
CA ALA A 70 -29.30 -6.56 8.65
C ALA A 70 -27.77 -6.78 8.55
N TYR A 71 -27.02 -5.72 8.27
CA TYR A 71 -25.56 -5.69 8.47
C TYR A 71 -25.18 -5.94 9.95
N PRO A 72 -23.97 -6.47 10.22
CA PRO A 72 -23.48 -6.64 11.58
C PRO A 72 -23.50 -5.34 12.36
N THR A 73 -23.83 -5.37 13.64
CA THR A 73 -23.74 -4.17 14.49
C THR A 73 -22.29 -3.78 14.74
N THR A 74 -22.03 -2.54 15.15
CA THR A 74 -20.68 -2.09 15.56
C THR A 74 -20.05 -2.98 16.63
N VAL A 75 -20.85 -3.63 17.48
CA VAL A 75 -20.37 -4.52 18.54
C VAL A 75 -19.95 -5.89 18.00
N GLU A 76 -20.64 -6.41 16.99
CA GLU A 76 -20.26 -7.65 16.30
C GLU A 76 -19.04 -7.42 15.40
N GLY A 77 -18.99 -6.24 14.77
CA GLY A 77 -17.89 -5.79 13.94
C GLY A 77 -17.66 -6.66 12.71
N LEU A 78 -16.45 -6.58 12.15
CA LEU A 78 -16.06 -7.35 10.96
C LEU A 78 -15.86 -8.84 11.25
N ALA A 79 -15.74 -9.24 12.52
CA ALA A 79 -15.62 -10.63 12.92
C ALA A 79 -16.83 -11.49 12.50
N ALA A 80 -18.01 -10.88 12.37
CA ALA A 80 -19.22 -11.55 11.89
C ALA A 80 -19.11 -12.05 10.43
N LEU A 81 -18.19 -11.48 9.65
CA LEU A 81 -17.98 -11.84 8.25
C LEU A 81 -17.05 -13.06 8.08
N VAL A 82 -16.27 -13.38 9.10
CA VAL A 82 -15.25 -14.44 9.05
C VAL A 82 -15.80 -15.74 9.66
N PRO A 83 -15.53 -16.92 9.06
CA PRO A 83 -14.76 -17.16 7.84
C PRO A 83 -15.62 -17.21 6.57
N THR A 84 -16.93 -17.03 6.69
CA THR A 84 -17.90 -17.36 5.63
C THR A 84 -17.83 -16.40 4.44
N TYR A 85 -17.82 -15.10 4.70
CA TYR A 85 -17.83 -14.04 3.68
C TYR A 85 -16.43 -13.46 3.45
N LEU A 86 -15.53 -13.68 4.40
CA LEU A 86 -14.16 -13.20 4.36
C LEU A 86 -13.24 -14.27 4.96
N GLY A 87 -12.19 -14.66 4.23
CA GLY A 87 -11.29 -15.73 4.69
C GLY A 87 -10.53 -15.38 5.98
N SER A 88 -10.26 -14.10 6.20
CA SER A 88 -9.67 -13.54 7.42
C SER A 88 -9.91 -12.03 7.44
N GLU A 89 -9.95 -11.41 8.62
CA GLU A 89 -10.02 -9.96 8.74
C GLU A 89 -8.74 -9.30 8.17
N PRO A 90 -8.85 -8.44 7.13
CA PRO A 90 -7.70 -7.75 6.58
C PRO A 90 -7.08 -6.80 7.61
N SER A 91 -5.77 -6.84 7.73
CA SER A 91 -5.00 -5.93 8.58
C SER A 91 -4.40 -4.83 7.72
N ASP A 92 -4.36 -3.61 8.25
CA ASP A 92 -3.71 -2.48 7.60
C ASP A 92 -2.20 -2.74 7.40
N PRO A 93 -1.62 -2.37 6.25
CA PRO A 93 -0.18 -2.53 5.99
C PRO A 93 0.71 -1.49 6.69
N GLY A 94 0.15 -0.50 7.37
CA GLY A 94 0.86 0.60 8.06
C GLY A 94 0.43 0.80 9.51
N ASP A 95 -0.17 -0.22 10.14
CA ASP A 95 -0.63 -0.24 11.55
C ASP A 95 -1.83 0.66 11.89
N GLU A 96 -2.57 1.18 10.90
CA GLU A 96 -3.87 1.82 11.14
C GLU A 96 -4.98 0.79 11.40
N THR A 97 -6.12 1.20 11.96
CA THR A 97 -7.27 0.32 12.16
C THR A 97 -8.40 0.68 11.19
N TYR A 98 -8.98 -0.32 10.52
CA TYR A 98 -10.20 -0.12 9.75
C TYR A 98 -11.36 0.09 10.70
N VAL A 99 -12.05 1.21 10.55
CA VAL A 99 -13.17 1.59 11.42
C VAL A 99 -14.47 1.16 10.75
N TYR A 100 -15.19 0.27 11.41
CA TYR A 100 -16.51 -0.18 10.99
C TYR A 100 -17.57 0.30 11.99
N GLU A 101 -18.62 0.92 11.48
CA GLU A 101 -19.76 1.38 12.28
C GLU A 101 -21.09 1.02 11.60
N SER A 102 -21.98 0.39 12.37
CA SER A 102 -23.37 0.16 12.02
C SER A 102 -24.24 0.18 13.27
N THR A 103 -25.11 1.18 13.39
CA THR A 103 -25.97 1.38 14.56
C THR A 103 -27.22 0.51 14.51
N ASP A 104 -27.85 0.46 13.33
CA ASP A 104 -29.21 -0.09 13.16
C ASP A 104 -29.19 -1.35 12.27
N GLY A 105 -28.02 -1.70 11.73
CA GLY A 105 -27.87 -2.80 10.77
C GLY A 105 -28.51 -2.54 9.40
N THR A 106 -29.11 -1.37 9.17
CA THR A 106 -29.69 -0.99 7.86
C THR A 106 -28.66 -0.37 6.91
N THR A 107 -27.58 0.15 7.47
CA THR A 107 -26.48 0.77 6.73
C THR A 107 -25.18 0.52 7.49
N PHE A 108 -24.05 0.78 6.85
CA PHE A 108 -22.76 0.76 7.50
C PHE A 108 -21.88 1.90 6.98
N THR A 109 -20.89 2.27 7.78
CA THR A 109 -19.75 3.08 7.36
C THR A 109 -18.48 2.32 7.66
N LEU A 110 -17.65 2.12 6.64
CA LEU A 110 -16.33 1.52 6.75
C LEU A 110 -15.30 2.55 6.30
N SER A 111 -14.30 2.85 7.13
CA SER A 111 -13.35 3.92 6.83
C SER A 111 -11.92 3.62 7.25
N VAL A 112 -10.99 4.28 6.56
CA VAL A 112 -9.56 4.29 6.90
C VAL A 112 -8.95 5.63 6.48
N ASN A 113 -7.94 6.09 7.23
CA ASN A 113 -7.13 7.23 6.83
C ASN A 113 -6.05 6.81 5.82
N LEU A 114 -5.84 7.63 4.80
CA LEU A 114 -4.79 7.43 3.81
C LEU A 114 -3.52 8.18 4.23
N GLU A 115 -2.37 7.58 3.96
CA GLU A 115 -1.08 8.21 4.27
C GLU A 115 -0.82 9.44 3.38
N GLY A 116 -1.31 9.41 2.13
CA GLY A 116 -1.32 10.57 1.25
C GLY A 116 -2.25 11.70 1.68
N GLY A 117 -3.02 11.50 2.76
CA GLY A 117 -4.01 12.43 3.30
C GLY A 117 -5.44 12.10 2.87
N GLY A 118 -6.39 12.53 3.70
CA GLY A 118 -7.81 12.22 3.56
C GLY A 118 -8.18 10.85 4.12
N SER A 119 -9.45 10.49 3.97
CA SER A 119 -9.99 9.20 4.39
C SER A 119 -10.67 8.55 3.19
N PHE A 120 -10.58 7.23 3.10
CA PHE A 120 -11.35 6.43 2.16
C PHE A 120 -12.51 5.80 2.92
N ILE A 121 -13.74 6.03 2.46
CA ILE A 121 -14.97 5.69 3.16
C ILE A 121 -15.87 4.89 2.22
N CYS A 122 -16.31 3.72 2.67
CA CYS A 122 -17.29 2.87 2.00
C CYS A 122 -18.59 2.80 2.79
N ASN A 123 -19.70 2.74 2.07
CA ASN A 123 -21.04 2.47 2.57
C ASN A 123 -21.79 1.60 1.53
N PRO A 124 -23.06 1.19 1.77
CA PRO A 124 -23.80 0.37 0.82
C PRO A 124 -23.97 0.99 -0.58
N ASN A 125 -23.88 2.32 -0.71
CA ASN A 125 -24.02 3.03 -1.98
C ASN A 125 -22.70 3.18 -2.75
N GLY A 126 -21.56 2.82 -2.15
CA GLY A 126 -20.25 2.88 -2.79
C GLY A 126 -19.13 3.39 -1.88
N CYS A 127 -17.95 3.53 -2.47
CA CYS A 127 -16.74 4.00 -1.78
C CYS A 127 -16.19 5.29 -2.39
N GLN A 128 -15.68 6.19 -1.56
CA GLN A 128 -15.11 7.48 -1.94
C GLN A 128 -13.86 7.82 -1.13
#